data_AF-A0A6J0Y9H1-F1
#
_entry.id   AF-A0A6J0Y9H1-F1
#
_cell.length_a   1.000
_cell.length_b   1.000
_cell.length_c   1.000
_cell.angle_alpha   90.00
_cell.angle_beta   90.00
_cell.angle_gamma   90.00
#
_symmetry.space_group_name_H-M   'P 1'
#
loop_
_entity.id
_entity.type
_entity.pdbx_description
1 polymer ?
#
loop_
_entity_poly.entity_id
_entity_poly.type
_entity_poly.pdbx_seq_one_letter_code
_entity_poly.pdbx_strand_id
1 'polypeptide(L)'
;MAGSRLETVGSIFTRTRDLIRAGVLKEKPLWFDIYNAFPPLRDPVFRRPRLRYGKAKSPTQDIFYHEDQIRAKFYSAYGSGPKAFDLFNPNFKSTCERFVEKYIELQKLGETDEEKLFVEAGKALLAEGVILRRLEKARTQQEGSQVSRKSEPMGVESQTALEENPPLKEVPQPQHLEAPGEESKGLSPP
;
A
#
# COMPACT_ATOMS: atom_id res chain seq x y z
N MET A 1 10.02 -33.23 21.79
CA MET A 1 9.19 -33.71 20.67
C MET A 1 10.04 -33.81 19.41
N ALA A 2 9.98 -34.93 18.70
CA ALA A 2 10.71 -35.12 17.44
C ALA A 2 9.99 -34.38 16.30
N GLY A 3 10.73 -33.64 15.47
CA GLY A 3 10.18 -32.91 14.33
C GLY A 3 11.29 -32.47 13.36
N SER A 4 10.93 -32.18 12.12
CA SER A 4 11.90 -31.74 11.10
C SER A 4 11.94 -30.22 11.02
N ARG A 5 13.13 -29.64 11.25
CA ARG A 5 13.40 -28.19 11.11
C ARG A 5 13.99 -27.79 9.75
N LEU A 6 14.04 -28.71 8.78
CA LEU A 6 14.63 -28.47 7.46
C LEU A 6 13.71 -27.63 6.56
N GLU A 7 13.82 -26.31 6.61
CA GLU A 7 12.97 -25.39 5.86
C GLU A 7 13.25 -25.37 4.35
N THR A 8 14.48 -25.68 3.94
CA THR A 8 14.89 -25.68 2.52
C THR A 8 14.50 -26.96 1.77
N VAL A 9 14.05 -28.00 2.48
CA VAL A 9 13.76 -29.32 1.93
C VAL A 9 12.25 -29.56 1.90
N GLY A 10 11.68 -29.57 0.68
CA GLY A 10 10.26 -29.86 0.46
C GLY A 10 9.32 -28.82 1.08
N SER A 11 8.08 -29.23 1.34
CA SER A 11 7.09 -28.42 2.07
C SER A 11 6.90 -28.96 3.49
N ILE A 12 6.22 -28.19 4.34
CA ILE A 12 5.82 -28.70 5.67
C ILE A 12 4.91 -29.92 5.56
N PHE A 13 4.03 -29.95 4.56
CA PHE A 13 3.09 -31.04 4.36
C PHE A 13 3.80 -32.34 4.00
N THR A 14 4.73 -32.31 3.03
CA THR A 14 5.49 -33.51 2.64
C THR A 14 6.35 -34.01 3.80
N ARG A 15 7.04 -33.11 4.51
CA ARG A 15 7.87 -33.47 5.66
C ARG A 15 7.05 -34.10 6.79
N THR A 16 5.92 -33.50 7.15
CA THR A 16 5.04 -34.04 8.19
C THR A 16 4.41 -35.36 7.77
N ARG A 17 3.94 -35.48 6.52
CA ARG A 17 3.39 -36.73 5.98
C ARG A 17 4.39 -37.88 6.08
N ASP A 18 5.63 -37.63 5.67
CA ASP A 18 6.67 -38.65 5.64
C ASP A 18 7.12 -39.02 7.08
N LEU A 19 7.15 -38.06 8.01
CA LEU A 19 7.40 -38.32 9.43
C LEU A 19 6.29 -39.14 10.11
N ILE A 20 5.02 -38.90 9.75
CA ILE A 20 3.87 -39.70 10.21
C ILE A 20 3.99 -41.11 9.65
N ARG A 21 4.27 -41.24 8.34
CA ARG A 21 4.41 -42.55 7.66
C ARG A 21 5.57 -43.38 8.21
N ALA A 22 6.67 -42.74 8.60
CA ALA A 22 7.82 -43.40 9.22
C ALA A 22 7.61 -43.73 10.71
N GLY A 23 6.49 -43.32 11.31
CA GLY A 23 6.20 -43.54 12.74
C GLY A 23 7.02 -42.67 13.71
N VAL A 24 7.81 -41.72 13.19
CA VAL A 24 8.58 -40.77 14.00
C VAL A 24 7.65 -39.77 14.68
N LEU A 25 6.65 -39.29 13.94
CA LEU A 25 5.59 -38.43 14.47
C LEU A 25 4.34 -39.27 14.76
N LYS A 26 4.14 -39.61 16.04
CA LYS A 26 3.02 -40.45 16.50
C LYS A 26 1.68 -39.73 16.45
N GLU A 27 1.68 -38.44 16.80
CA GLU A 27 0.48 -37.61 16.83
C GLU A 27 0.40 -36.74 15.58
N LYS A 28 -0.70 -36.90 14.85
CA LYS A 28 -0.96 -36.12 13.66
C LYS A 28 -1.33 -34.68 14.03
N PRO A 29 -0.69 -33.65 13.44
CA PRO A 29 -1.05 -32.27 13.71
C PRO A 29 -2.47 -31.93 13.24
N LEU A 30 -3.17 -31.08 13.99
CA LEU A 30 -4.55 -30.67 13.71
C LEU A 30 -4.74 -30.11 12.29
N TRP A 31 -3.76 -29.35 11.79
CA TRP A 31 -3.82 -28.73 10.47
C TRP A 31 -3.66 -29.72 9.30
N PHE A 32 -3.16 -30.94 9.54
CA PHE A 32 -2.78 -31.87 8.46
C PHE A 32 -3.99 -32.31 7.64
N ASP A 33 -5.11 -32.63 8.30
CA ASP A 33 -6.35 -33.03 7.62
C ASP A 33 -6.95 -31.89 6.81
N ILE A 34 -6.90 -30.67 7.36
CA ILE A 34 -7.37 -29.47 6.67
C ILE A 34 -6.56 -29.24 5.39
N TYR A 35 -5.23 -29.34 5.47
CA TYR A 35 -4.36 -29.21 4.30
C TYR A 35 -4.61 -30.31 3.27
N ASN A 36 -4.84 -31.55 3.72
CA ASN A 36 -5.09 -32.67 2.80
C ASN A 36 -6.45 -32.56 2.09
N ALA A 37 -7.47 -32.04 2.77
CA ALA A 37 -8.79 -31.80 2.18
C ALA A 37 -8.79 -30.60 1.23
N PHE A 38 -8.09 -29.52 1.60
CA PHE A 38 -8.05 -28.26 0.85
C PHE A 38 -6.59 -27.82 0.59
N PRO A 39 -5.87 -28.52 -0.30
CA PRO A 39 -4.49 -28.17 -0.60
C PRO A 39 -4.40 -26.82 -1.33
N PRO A 40 -3.33 -26.03 -1.11
CA PRO A 40 -3.14 -24.78 -1.84
C PRO A 40 -2.82 -25.05 -3.32
N LEU A 41 -3.08 -24.06 -4.18
CA LEU A 41 -2.77 -24.16 -5.62
C LEU A 41 -1.28 -24.41 -5.90
N ARG A 42 -0.40 -23.94 -5.01
CA ARG A 42 1.04 -24.12 -5.10
C ARG A 42 1.58 -24.54 -3.74
N ASP A 43 2.34 -25.63 -3.73
CA ASP A 43 3.00 -26.10 -2.52
C ASP A 43 4.04 -25.09 -2.00
N PRO A 44 4.09 -24.87 -0.66
CA PRO A 44 5.02 -23.94 -0.03
C PRO A 44 6.42 -24.57 0.08
N VAL A 45 7.07 -24.75 -1.06
CA VAL A 45 8.44 -25.23 -1.17
C VAL A 45 9.39 -24.04 -1.20
N PHE A 46 10.47 -24.12 -0.43
CA PHE A 46 11.53 -23.12 -0.46
C PHE A 46 12.11 -22.98 -1.87
N ARG A 47 12.15 -21.76 -2.39
CA ARG A 47 12.83 -21.43 -3.65
C ARG A 47 13.76 -20.25 -3.40
N ARG A 48 15.06 -20.47 -3.61
CA ARG A 48 16.06 -19.40 -3.52
C ARG A 48 15.80 -18.36 -4.62
N PRO A 49 15.55 -17.08 -4.29
CA PRO A 49 15.46 -16.02 -5.29
C PRO A 49 16.77 -15.91 -6.06
N ARG A 50 16.71 -15.99 -7.38
CA ARG A 50 17.88 -15.84 -8.26
C ARG A 50 17.79 -14.51 -9.00
N LEU A 51 18.91 -13.80 -9.10
CA LEU A 51 19.00 -12.60 -9.92
C LEU A 51 18.90 -12.98 -11.40
N ARG A 52 18.25 -12.11 -12.18
CA ARG A 52 18.16 -12.23 -13.63
C ARG A 52 19.37 -11.54 -14.25
N TYR A 53 20.07 -12.21 -15.16
CA TYR A 53 21.24 -11.68 -15.87
C TYR A 53 21.02 -11.68 -17.38
N GLY A 54 21.86 -10.94 -18.12
CA GLY A 54 21.82 -10.88 -19.58
C GLY A 54 20.52 -10.25 -20.09
N LYS A 55 19.81 -10.95 -20.98
CA LYS A 55 18.57 -10.46 -21.63
C LYS A 55 17.29 -10.88 -20.89
N ALA A 56 17.39 -11.47 -19.71
CA ALA A 56 16.24 -11.95 -18.96
C ALA A 56 15.41 -10.79 -18.38
N LYS A 57 14.17 -10.64 -18.86
CA LYS A 57 13.20 -9.63 -18.39
C LYS A 57 12.07 -10.29 -17.57
N SER A 58 11.36 -9.50 -16.77
CA SER A 58 10.13 -9.95 -16.13
C SER A 58 9.04 -10.20 -17.18
N PRO A 59 8.15 -11.18 -16.95
CA PRO A 59 7.00 -11.41 -17.84
C PRO A 59 5.88 -10.37 -17.67
N THR A 60 5.92 -9.57 -16.59
CA THR A 60 4.94 -8.52 -16.31
C THR A 60 5.01 -7.42 -17.37
N GLN A 61 3.85 -7.06 -17.92
CA GLN A 61 3.68 -6.01 -18.91
C GLN A 61 3.13 -4.74 -18.23
N ASP A 62 3.39 -3.58 -18.83
CA ASP A 62 2.78 -2.33 -18.41
C ASP A 62 1.29 -2.30 -18.80
N ILE A 63 0.46 -1.74 -17.92
CA ILE A 63 -1.00 -1.67 -18.12
C ILE A 63 -1.35 -0.29 -18.67
N PHE A 64 -1.82 -0.24 -19.91
CA PHE A 64 -2.29 0.98 -20.58
C PHE A 64 -3.66 0.75 -21.19
N TYR A 65 -4.51 1.77 -21.10
CA TYR A 65 -5.84 1.79 -21.70
C TYR A 65 -5.95 2.86 -22.79
N HIS A 66 -6.97 2.76 -23.63
CA HIS A 66 -7.17 3.72 -24.72
C HIS A 66 -7.43 5.13 -24.22
N GLU A 67 -8.14 5.26 -23.11
CA GLU A 67 -8.41 6.54 -22.48
C GLU A 67 -7.17 7.22 -21.89
N ASP A 68 -6.06 6.49 -21.65
CA ASP A 68 -4.84 7.10 -21.13
C ASP A 68 -4.22 8.08 -22.12
N GLN A 69 -4.45 7.89 -23.42
CA GLN A 69 -4.06 8.87 -24.45
C GLN A 69 -4.84 10.19 -24.28
N ILE A 70 -6.14 10.09 -23.97
CA ILE A 70 -7.01 11.24 -23.72
C ILE A 70 -6.61 11.93 -22.43
N ARG A 71 -6.39 11.16 -21.35
CA ARG A 71 -5.93 11.67 -20.05
C ARG A 71 -4.58 12.39 -20.18
N ALA A 72 -3.63 11.83 -20.94
CA ALA A 72 -2.34 12.46 -21.18
C ALA A 72 -2.48 13.83 -21.86
N LYS A 73 -3.35 13.95 -22.87
CA LYS A 73 -3.67 15.23 -23.52
C LYS A 73 -4.35 16.21 -22.56
N PHE A 74 -5.31 15.74 -21.77
CA PHE A 74 -5.99 16.55 -20.76
C PHE A 74 -5.01 17.14 -19.73
N TYR A 75 -4.17 16.30 -19.12
CA TYR A 75 -3.19 16.74 -18.12
C TYR A 75 -2.11 17.63 -18.74
N SER A 76 -1.73 17.40 -19.99
CA SER A 76 -0.79 18.29 -20.70
C SER A 76 -1.38 19.68 -20.99
N ALA A 77 -2.69 19.78 -21.23
CA ALA A 77 -3.36 21.03 -21.58
C ALA A 77 -3.87 21.81 -20.36
N TYR A 78 -4.43 21.13 -19.36
CA TYR A 78 -5.12 21.75 -18.22
C TYR A 78 -4.45 21.45 -16.87
N GLY A 79 -3.60 20.43 -16.80
CA GLY A 79 -2.97 20.00 -15.55
C GLY A 79 -3.93 19.33 -14.59
N SER A 80 -3.59 19.34 -13.30
CA SER A 80 -4.49 18.85 -12.26
C SER A 80 -5.67 19.80 -12.11
N GLY A 81 -6.88 19.25 -12.15
CA GLY A 81 -8.11 20.02 -11.94
C GLY A 81 -8.23 20.60 -10.52
N PRO A 82 -9.15 21.56 -10.31
CA PRO A 82 -9.38 22.18 -9.01
C PRO A 82 -10.01 21.23 -7.99
N LYS A 83 -10.71 20.19 -8.47
CA LYS A 83 -11.32 19.16 -7.63
C LYS A 83 -10.25 18.15 -7.22
N ALA A 84 -9.90 18.14 -5.94
CA ALA A 84 -9.01 17.13 -5.37
C ALA A 84 -9.59 15.72 -5.57
N PHE A 85 -8.70 14.74 -5.73
CA PHE A 85 -9.10 13.34 -5.82
C PHE A 85 -9.55 12.83 -4.46
N ASP A 86 -10.75 12.23 -4.41
CA ASP A 86 -11.19 11.43 -3.27
C ASP A 86 -10.98 9.95 -3.62
N LEU A 87 -9.92 9.37 -3.07
CA LEU A 87 -9.55 7.97 -3.31
C LEU A 87 -10.31 6.99 -2.40
N PHE A 88 -11.07 7.47 -1.41
CA PHE A 88 -11.87 6.61 -0.52
C PHE A 88 -13.20 6.21 -1.16
N ASN A 89 -13.73 7.05 -2.04
CA ASN A 89 -14.97 6.77 -2.75
C ASN A 89 -14.69 5.99 -4.05
N PRO A 90 -15.15 4.73 -4.18
CA PRO A 90 -14.92 3.92 -5.39
C PRO A 90 -15.61 4.51 -6.63
N ASN A 91 -16.66 5.31 -6.45
CA ASN A 91 -17.44 5.92 -7.54
C ASN A 91 -17.02 7.38 -7.79
N PHE A 92 -15.85 7.79 -7.33
CA PHE A 92 -15.38 9.15 -7.51
C PHE A 92 -15.07 9.45 -8.98
N LYS A 93 -15.88 10.31 -9.60
CA LYS A 93 -15.57 10.88 -10.91
C LYS A 93 -14.73 12.13 -10.78
N SER A 94 -13.48 12.05 -11.26
CA SER A 94 -12.59 13.20 -11.41
C SER A 94 -13.02 14.09 -12.58
N THR A 95 -12.49 15.30 -12.65
CA THR A 95 -12.75 16.19 -13.80
C THR A 95 -12.19 15.62 -15.10
N CYS A 96 -11.03 14.96 -15.04
CA CYS A 96 -10.43 14.26 -16.16
C CYS A 96 -11.30 13.07 -16.60
N GLU A 97 -11.88 12.33 -15.65
CA GLU A 97 -12.77 11.20 -15.98
C GLU A 97 -14.04 11.67 -16.68
N ARG A 98 -14.67 12.75 -16.20
CA ARG A 98 -15.82 13.37 -16.89
C ARG A 98 -15.45 13.83 -18.31
N PHE A 99 -14.25 14.36 -18.49
CA PHE A 99 -13.74 14.74 -19.82
C PHE A 99 -13.64 13.53 -20.74
N VAL A 100 -13.07 12.43 -20.25
CA VAL A 100 -12.94 11.17 -21.00
C VAL A 100 -14.31 10.61 -21.37
N GLU A 101 -15.26 10.58 -20.43
CA GLU A 101 -16.63 10.12 -20.70
C GLU A 101 -17.27 10.92 -21.85
N LYS A 102 -17.17 12.25 -21.80
CA LYS A 102 -17.70 13.13 -22.86
C LYS A 102 -16.98 12.95 -24.19
N TYR A 103 -15.66 12.79 -24.16
CA TYR A 103 -14.87 12.54 -25.36
C TYR A 103 -15.30 11.24 -26.04
N ILE A 104 -15.51 10.17 -25.27
CA ILE A 104 -15.95 8.87 -25.78
C ILE A 104 -17.40 8.93 -26.28
N GLU A 105 -18.28 9.69 -25.62
CA GLU A 105 -19.65 9.94 -26.10
C GLU A 105 -19.65 10.60 -27.49
N LEU A 106 -18.85 11.65 -27.68
CA LEU A 106 -18.71 12.33 -28.98
C LEU A 106 -18.06 11.44 -30.05
N GLN A 107 -17.05 10.65 -29.66
CA GLN A 107 -16.42 9.69 -30.57
C GLN A 107 -17.43 8.64 -31.08
N LYS A 108 -18.35 8.19 -30.22
CA LYS A 108 -19.42 7.25 -30.62
C LYS A 108 -20.45 7.87 -31.56
N LEU A 109 -20.64 9.20 -31.51
CA LEU A 109 -21.56 9.92 -32.39
C LEU A 109 -21.01 10.11 -33.82
N GLY A 110 -19.74 9.75 -34.07
CA GLY A 110 -19.16 9.70 -35.41
C GLY A 110 -18.18 10.82 -35.72
N GLU A 111 -17.78 11.61 -34.73
CA GLU A 111 -16.68 12.58 -34.88
C GLU A 111 -15.33 11.83 -34.94
N THR A 112 -14.59 12.00 -36.04
CA THR A 112 -13.30 11.30 -36.26
C THR A 112 -12.08 12.13 -35.88
N ASP A 113 -12.20 13.45 -35.88
CA ASP A 113 -11.06 14.35 -35.70
C ASP A 113 -10.75 14.56 -34.22
N GLU A 114 -9.60 14.04 -33.76
CA GLU A 114 -9.20 14.06 -32.35
C GLU A 114 -9.15 15.48 -31.75
N GLU A 115 -8.73 16.47 -32.54
CA GLU A 115 -8.63 17.86 -32.09
C GLU A 115 -10.00 18.50 -31.92
N LYS A 116 -10.95 18.20 -32.82
CA LYS A 116 -12.33 18.69 -32.74
C LYS A 116 -13.02 18.07 -31.52
N LEU A 117 -12.94 16.75 -31.38
CA LEU A 117 -13.43 16.01 -30.22
C LEU A 117 -12.92 16.60 -28.90
N PHE A 118 -11.63 16.93 -28.83
CA PHE A 118 -11.03 17.48 -27.62
C PHE A 118 -11.59 18.86 -27.26
N VAL A 119 -11.74 19.74 -28.26
CA VAL A 119 -12.29 21.08 -28.08
C VAL A 119 -13.77 21.03 -27.73
N GLU A 120 -14.54 20.15 -28.38
CA GLU A 120 -15.97 19.98 -28.15
C GLU A 120 -16.26 19.37 -26.77
N ALA A 121 -15.51 18.34 -26.37
CA ALA A 121 -15.58 17.80 -25.01
C ALA A 121 -15.26 18.87 -23.96
N GLY A 122 -14.26 19.73 -24.22
CA GLY A 122 -13.93 20.86 -23.34
C GLY A 122 -15.07 21.88 -23.23
N LYS A 123 -15.72 22.21 -24.35
CA LYS A 123 -16.91 23.09 -24.37
C LYS A 123 -18.10 22.48 -23.63
N ALA A 124 -18.33 21.17 -23.79
CA ALA A 124 -19.39 20.46 -23.09
C ALA A 124 -19.19 20.50 -21.57
N LEU A 125 -17.96 20.28 -21.08
CA LEU A 125 -17.66 20.39 -19.64
C LEU A 125 -17.81 21.81 -19.09
N LEU A 126 -17.49 22.84 -19.89
CA LEU A 126 -17.72 24.23 -19.49
C LEU A 126 -19.23 24.52 -19.38
N ALA A 127 -20.05 23.95 -20.27
CA ALA A 127 -21.51 24.06 -20.19
C ALA A 127 -22.08 23.36 -18.94
N GLU A 128 -21.44 22.30 -18.46
CA GLU A 128 -21.75 21.65 -17.17
C GLU A 128 -21.23 22.42 -15.94
N GLY A 129 -20.53 23.55 -16.14
CA GLY A 129 -20.01 24.39 -15.06
C GLY A 129 -18.68 23.93 -14.46
N VAL A 130 -17.94 23.03 -15.13
CA VAL A 130 -16.62 22.60 -14.67
C VAL A 130 -15.56 23.65 -15.06
N ILE A 131 -14.72 24.06 -14.10
CA ILE A 131 -13.65 25.03 -14.34
C ILE A 131 -12.45 24.33 -14.98
N LEU A 132 -12.15 24.68 -16.23
CA LEU A 132 -10.97 24.22 -16.97
C LEU A 132 -9.97 25.38 -17.12
N ARG A 133 -8.89 25.36 -16.34
CA ARG A 133 -7.79 26.33 -16.47
C ARG A 133 -6.72 25.76 -17.38
N ARG A 134 -6.50 26.38 -18.55
CA ARG A 134 -5.41 25.95 -19.43
C ARG A 134 -4.07 26.31 -18.79
N LEU A 135 -3.15 25.37 -18.79
CA LEU A 135 -1.75 25.66 -18.53
C LEU A 135 -1.23 26.38 -19.78
N GLU A 136 -1.03 27.70 -19.69
CA GLU A 136 -0.22 28.38 -20.68
C GLU A 136 1.17 27.73 -20.61
N LYS A 137 1.62 27.12 -21.72
CA LYS A 137 3.05 26.87 -21.90
C LYS A 137 3.72 28.22 -21.67
N ALA A 138 4.49 28.36 -20.60
CA ALA A 138 5.34 29.52 -20.39
C ALA A 138 6.01 29.83 -21.73
N ARG A 139 5.73 31.02 -22.26
CA ARG A 139 6.37 31.54 -23.46
C ARG A 139 7.86 31.72 -23.18
N THR A 140 8.66 30.69 -23.40
CA THR A 140 10.06 30.85 -23.83
C THR A 140 10.62 29.51 -24.30
N GLN A 141 10.80 29.42 -25.62
CA GLN A 141 12.08 28.92 -26.11
C GLN A 141 13.16 29.86 -25.56
N GLN A 142 13.82 29.46 -24.49
CA GLN A 142 15.21 29.83 -24.29
C GLN A 142 16.00 28.55 -24.42
N GLU A 143 16.81 28.51 -25.48
CA GLU A 143 17.83 27.51 -25.72
C GLU A 143 18.73 27.34 -24.50
N GLY A 144 19.12 26.09 -24.25
CA GLY A 144 20.34 25.75 -23.52
C GLY A 144 20.29 25.87 -22.01
N SER A 145 19.87 24.79 -21.34
CA SER A 145 20.67 24.25 -20.22
C SER A 145 20.14 22.86 -19.84
N GLN A 146 20.94 21.83 -20.12
CA GLN A 146 20.81 20.56 -19.44
C GLN A 146 21.06 20.78 -17.94
N VAL A 147 20.00 20.90 -17.16
CA VAL A 147 20.07 20.61 -15.74
C VAL A 147 19.57 19.19 -15.54
N SER A 148 20.55 18.29 -15.58
CA SER A 148 20.50 16.93 -15.09
C SER A 148 19.79 16.91 -13.73
N ARG A 149 18.56 16.37 -13.69
CA ARG A 149 17.87 16.06 -12.45
C ARG A 149 18.48 14.78 -11.90
N LYS A 150 19.67 14.91 -11.32
CA LYS A 150 20.36 13.85 -10.59
C LYS A 150 19.52 13.56 -9.34
N SER A 151 18.82 12.43 -9.34
CA SER A 151 18.21 11.86 -8.15
C SER A 151 19.34 11.35 -7.26
N GLU A 152 19.66 12.08 -6.19
CA GLU A 152 20.43 11.52 -5.08
C GLU A 152 19.49 10.70 -4.18
N PRO A 153 19.87 9.48 -3.79
CA PRO A 153 19.14 8.73 -2.79
C PRO A 153 19.53 9.27 -1.41
N MET A 154 18.57 9.82 -0.68
CA MET A 154 18.75 10.07 0.76
C MET A 154 19.01 8.74 1.46
N GLY A 155 20.25 8.55 1.88
CA GLY A 155 20.63 7.51 2.82
C GLY A 155 19.94 7.74 4.15
N VAL A 156 19.39 6.66 4.70
CA VAL A 156 18.87 6.57 6.06
C VAL A 156 20.06 6.64 7.02
N GLU A 157 20.35 7.82 7.56
CA GLU A 157 21.27 7.93 8.70
C GLU A 157 20.52 7.53 9.96
N SER A 158 21.01 6.45 10.58
CA SER A 158 20.55 5.93 11.85
C SER A 158 21.08 6.85 12.96
N GLN A 159 20.20 7.62 13.60
CA GLN A 159 20.54 8.30 14.85
C GLN A 159 20.26 7.35 16.02
N THR A 160 21.28 6.58 16.40
CA THR A 160 21.47 6.15 17.78
C THR A 160 22.22 7.25 18.53
N ALA A 161 21.52 8.01 19.35
CA ALA A 161 22.12 8.79 20.42
C ALA A 161 21.23 8.63 21.65
N LEU A 162 21.81 7.99 22.67
CA LEU A 162 21.31 7.93 24.04
C LEU A 162 21.10 9.36 24.54
N GLU A 163 19.88 9.70 24.94
CA GLU A 163 19.63 10.82 25.83
C GLU A 163 18.93 10.28 27.08
N GLU A 164 19.60 10.46 28.20
CA GLU A 164 19.22 10.00 29.53
C GLU A 164 17.97 10.77 30.01
N ASN A 165 16.97 10.04 30.50
CA ASN A 165 15.81 10.66 31.15
C ASN A 165 16.20 11.15 32.57
N PRO A 166 15.88 12.39 32.98
CA PRO A 166 15.95 12.79 34.38
C PRO A 166 14.70 12.30 35.15
N PRO A 167 14.78 12.09 36.48
CA PRO A 167 13.74 11.43 37.23
C PRO A 167 12.52 12.33 37.47
N LEU A 168 11.34 11.72 37.40
CA LEU A 168 10.05 12.32 37.72
C LEU A 168 10.02 12.79 39.18
N LYS A 169 9.74 14.08 39.37
CA LYS A 169 9.43 14.69 40.66
C LYS A 169 8.11 14.13 41.21
N GLU A 170 8.15 13.70 42.46
CA GLU A 170 7.02 13.28 43.28
C GLU A 170 5.97 14.39 43.42
N VAL A 171 4.70 14.02 43.29
CA VAL A 171 3.54 14.85 43.68
C VAL A 171 3.20 14.55 45.14
N PRO A 172 3.02 15.56 46.01
CA PRO A 172 2.71 15.33 47.43
C PRO A 172 1.22 15.04 47.64
N GLN A 173 0.91 14.06 48.49
CA GLN A 173 -0.41 13.87 49.09
C GLN A 173 -0.30 13.78 50.63
N PRO A 174 -1.34 14.17 51.36
CA PRO A 174 -1.24 14.82 52.67
C PRO A 174 -1.13 13.87 53.87
N GLN A 175 -0.64 14.47 54.95
CA GLN A 175 -0.29 13.92 56.27
C GLN A 175 -1.46 13.17 56.94
N HIS A 176 -1.19 11.93 57.34
CA HIS A 176 -2.04 11.18 58.27
C HIS A 176 -1.58 11.48 59.71
N LEU A 177 -2.51 11.95 60.54
CA LEU A 177 -2.32 12.20 61.97
C LEU A 177 -2.32 10.85 62.73
N GLU A 178 -1.32 10.62 63.59
CA GLU A 178 -1.42 9.75 64.77
C GLU A 178 -1.96 10.60 65.95
N ALA A 179 -2.65 10.12 67.00
CA ALA A 179 -2.66 8.86 67.74
C ALA A 179 -3.98 8.81 68.61
N PRO A 180 -4.12 8.05 69.73
CA PRO A 180 -3.48 6.81 70.19
C PRO A 180 -4.51 5.71 70.58
N GLY A 181 -4.01 4.59 71.12
CA GLY A 181 -4.71 3.31 71.25
C GLY A 181 -5.78 3.16 72.34
N GLU A 182 -6.46 2.03 72.28
CA GLU A 182 -7.16 1.42 73.40
C GLU A 182 -7.24 -0.11 73.23
N GLU A 183 -6.96 -0.81 74.32
CA GLU A 183 -6.97 -2.26 74.47
C GLU A 183 -8.39 -2.84 74.39
N SER A 184 -8.56 -4.05 73.86
CA SER A 184 -9.48 -5.03 74.48
C SER A 184 -9.22 -6.46 74.02
N LYS A 185 -9.12 -7.31 75.04
CA LYS A 185 -9.03 -8.78 75.01
C LYS A 185 -10.36 -9.40 74.55
N GLY A 186 -10.30 -10.60 73.97
CA GLY A 186 -11.23 -11.67 74.34
C GLY A 186 -11.84 -12.53 73.24
N LEU A 187 -11.44 -13.81 73.26
CA LEU A 187 -12.24 -15.04 73.13
C LEU A 187 -12.40 -15.73 71.75
N SER A 188 -12.08 -17.03 71.82
CA SER A 188 -11.96 -18.07 70.79
C SER A 188 -13.31 -18.64 70.30
N PRO A 189 -13.34 -19.34 69.14
CA PRO A 189 -14.49 -20.10 68.66
C PRO A 189 -14.50 -21.56 69.16
N PRO A 190 -15.63 -22.29 68.97
CA PRO A 190 -15.80 -23.69 69.38
C PRO A 190 -14.98 -24.71 68.58
#